data_AF-A0A0J1H8E8-F1
#
_entry.id   AF-A0A0J1H8E8-F1
#
_cell.length_a   1.000
_cell.length_b   1.000
_cell.length_c   1.000
_cell.angle_alpha   90.00
_cell.angle_beta   90.00
_cell.angle_gamma   90.00
#
_symmetry.space_group_name_H-M   'P 1'
#
loop_
_entity.id
_entity.type
_entity.pdbx_description
1 polymer ?
#
loop_
_entity_poly.entity_id
_entity_poly.type
_entity_poly.pdbx_seq_one_letter_code
_entity_poly.pdbx_strand_id
1 'polypeptide(L)'
;MKFYGMSSQSAMDKHSGGVANYRAAEGKTVLLPFRGPVENTIQDIMGGVRSTCTYVGAAKLKELTKRTTFIRVREQENNVYGKE
;
A
#
# COMPACT_ATOMS: atom_id res chain seq x y z
N MET A 1 2.35 7.03 -14.69
CA MET A 1 2.74 7.94 -13.60
C MET A 1 3.91 7.31 -12.84
N LYS A 2 4.99 8.07 -12.55
CA LYS A 2 6.14 7.57 -11.77
C LYS A 2 5.77 7.60 -10.28
N PHE A 3 5.86 6.47 -9.60
CA PHE A 3 5.67 6.33 -8.16
C PHE A 3 6.97 5.80 -7.54
N TYR A 4 7.40 6.37 -6.43
CA TYR A 4 8.67 6.02 -5.81
C TYR A 4 8.56 6.07 -4.29
N GLY A 5 9.21 5.10 -3.62
CA GLY A 5 9.37 5.14 -2.18
C GLY A 5 10.29 6.28 -1.73
N MET A 6 10.06 6.84 -0.55
CA MET A 6 10.84 7.97 -0.04
C MET A 6 12.32 7.62 0.23
N SER A 7 12.63 6.34 0.46
CA SER A 7 14.01 5.82 0.58
C SER A 7 14.57 5.28 -0.75
N SER A 8 13.97 5.64 -1.89
CA SER A 8 14.48 5.22 -3.21
C SER A 8 15.58 6.15 -3.72
N GLN A 9 16.43 5.64 -4.61
CA GLN A 9 17.41 6.46 -5.33
C GLN A 9 16.75 7.68 -5.97
N SER A 10 15.61 7.49 -6.65
CA SER A 10 14.85 8.59 -7.27
C SER A 10 14.39 9.67 -6.28
N ALA A 11 14.08 9.30 -5.03
CA ALA A 11 13.70 10.26 -4.00
C ALA A 11 14.92 10.98 -3.41
N MET A 12 15.99 10.23 -3.11
CA MET A 12 17.21 10.76 -2.52
C MET A 12 17.96 11.69 -3.49
N ASP A 13 18.00 11.37 -4.79
CA ASP A 13 18.54 12.24 -5.82
C ASP A 13 17.76 13.56 -5.89
N LYS A 14 16.43 13.49 -5.80
CA LYS A 14 15.54 14.65 -5.95
C LYS A 14 15.53 15.57 -4.72
N HIS A 15 15.62 15.01 -3.52
CA HIS A 15 15.40 15.74 -2.27
C HIS A 15 16.64 15.89 -1.39
N SER A 16 17.70 15.11 -1.62
CA SER A 16 18.87 15.04 -0.73
C SER A 16 20.21 15.11 -1.46
N GLY A 17 20.21 15.38 -2.78
CA GLY A 17 21.44 15.57 -3.56
C GLY A 17 22.16 14.26 -3.93
N GLY A 18 21.49 13.12 -3.76
CA GLY A 18 22.03 11.80 -4.06
C GLY A 18 21.97 10.84 -2.88
N VAL A 19 22.36 9.59 -3.13
CA VAL A 19 22.52 8.58 -2.08
C VAL A 19 23.91 8.69 -1.49
N ALA A 20 23.99 9.03 -0.21
CA ALA A 20 25.26 9.05 0.50
C ALA A 20 25.92 7.67 0.46
N ASN A 21 27.24 7.61 0.29
CA ASN A 21 27.99 6.36 0.10
C ASN A 21 27.82 5.31 1.22
N TYR A 22 27.37 5.74 2.41
CA TYR A 22 27.10 4.88 3.56
C TYR A 22 25.63 4.41 3.66
N ARG A 23 24.76 4.79 2.71
CA ARG A 23 23.34 4.43 2.68
C ARG A 23 23.04 3.56 1.47
N ALA A 24 22.23 2.52 1.68
CA ALA A 24 21.60 1.77 0.60
C ALA A 24 20.21 2.35 0.30
N ALA A 25 19.77 2.28 -0.96
CA ALA A 25 18.39 2.61 -1.30
C ALA A 25 17.48 1.45 -0.89
N GLU A 26 16.55 1.69 0.03
CA GLU A 26 15.57 0.70 0.50
C GLU A 26 14.22 0.83 -0.24
N GLY A 27 14.04 1.92 -0.99
CA GLY A 27 12.83 2.19 -1.74
C GLY A 27 12.96 1.84 -3.22
N LYS A 28 11.88 1.32 -3.80
CA LYS A 28 11.76 1.10 -5.25
C LYS A 28 11.05 2.24 -5.97
N THR A 29 11.29 2.31 -7.27
CA THR A 29 10.59 3.18 -8.21
C THR A 29 9.84 2.33 -9.21
N VAL A 30 8.54 2.60 -9.38
CA VAL A 30 7.66 1.84 -10.27
C VAL A 30 6.83 2.78 -11.14
N LEU A 31 6.44 2.30 -12.31
CA LEU A 31 5.51 2.98 -13.20
C LEU A 31 4.11 2.43 -12.97
N LEU A 32 3.19 3.31 -12.59
CA LEU A 32 1.80 2.96 -12.36
C LEU A 32 0.91 3.50 -13.49
N PRO A 33 -0.11 2.73 -13.91
CA PRO A 33 -1.15 3.25 -14.79
C PRO A 33 -1.90 4.38 -14.08
N PHE A 34 -2.30 5.39 -14.84
CA PHE A 34 -3.08 6.50 -14.31
C PHE A 34 -4.49 6.03 -13.96
N ARG A 35 -4.95 6.31 -12.74
CA ARG A 35 -6.24 5.82 -12.20
C ARG A 35 -7.36 6.86 -12.18
N GLY A 36 -7.11 8.07 -12.72
CA GLY A 36 -8.09 9.15 -12.68
C GLY A 36 -8.17 9.85 -11.31
N PRO A 37 -9.32 10.49 -11.01
CA PRO A 37 -9.53 11.20 -9.74
C PRO A 37 -9.44 10.29 -8.51
N VAL A 38 -8.91 10.84 -7.41
CA VAL A 38 -8.71 10.11 -6.15
C VAL A 38 -10.03 9.69 -5.49
N GLU A 39 -11.11 10.44 -5.72
CA GLU A 39 -12.43 10.20 -5.14
C GLU A 39 -12.93 8.77 -5.40
N ASN A 40 -12.76 8.27 -6.63
CA ASN A 40 -13.17 6.91 -7.00
C ASN A 40 -12.44 5.85 -6.17
N THR A 41 -11.13 6.04 -5.94
CA THR A 41 -10.32 5.10 -5.14
C THR A 41 -10.73 5.14 -3.66
N ILE A 42 -11.04 6.32 -3.12
CA ILE A 42 -11.49 6.48 -1.73
C ILE A 42 -12.86 5.81 -1.53
N GLN A 43 -13.79 6.00 -2.46
CA GLN A 43 -15.11 5.36 -2.41
C GLN A 43 -15.00 3.83 -2.45
N ASP A 44 -14.14 3.29 -3.31
CA ASP A 44 -13.89 1.85 -3.42
C ASP A 44 -13.32 1.27 -2.11
N ILE A 45 -12.30 1.90 -1.52
CA ILE A 45 -11.73 1.50 -0.23
C ILE A 45 -12.80 1.53 0.87
N MET A 46 -13.59 2.61 0.95
CA MET A 46 -14.65 2.71 1.95
C MET A 46 -15.75 1.65 1.74
N GLY A 47 -16.11 1.36 0.48
CA GLY A 47 -17.04 0.29 0.12
C GLY A 47 -16.54 -1.08 0.58
N GLY A 48 -15.28 -1.41 0.30
CA GLY A 48 -14.65 -2.66 0.72
C GLY A 48 -14.57 -2.83 2.24
N VAL A 49 -14.25 -1.75 2.97
CA VAL A 49 -14.23 -1.77 4.44
C VAL A 49 -15.64 -2.00 5.00
N ARG A 50 -16.67 -1.34 4.45
CA ARG A 50 -18.07 -1.56 4.88
C ARG A 50 -18.52 -2.99 4.59
N SER A 51 -18.20 -3.53 3.41
CA SER A 51 -18.51 -4.92 3.06
C SER A 51 -17.84 -5.90 4.03
N THR A 52 -16.55 -5.72 4.33
CA THR A 52 -15.83 -6.51 5.35
C THR A 52 -16.52 -6.45 6.72
N CYS A 53 -16.94 -5.25 7.15
CA CYS A 53 -17.69 -5.09 8.39
C CYS A 53 -19.02 -5.88 8.40
N THR A 54 -19.71 -5.98 7.26
CA THR A 54 -20.91 -6.83 7.16
C THR A 54 -20.59 -8.32 7.30
N TYR A 55 -19.49 -8.81 6.73
CA TYR A 55 -19.07 -10.21 6.84
C TYR A 55 -18.77 -10.65 8.28
N VAL A 56 -18.15 -9.77 9.07
CA VAL A 56 -17.77 -10.08 10.46
C VAL A 56 -18.82 -9.59 11.49
N GLY A 57 -19.94 -9.04 11.05
CA GLY A 57 -21.01 -8.53 11.90
C GLY A 57 -20.61 -7.31 12.76
N ALA A 58 -19.74 -6.44 12.26
CA ALA A 58 -19.30 -5.22 12.92
C ALA A 58 -20.14 -4.01 12.48
N ALA A 59 -20.95 -3.43 13.38
CA ALA A 59 -21.74 -2.23 13.06
C ALA A 59 -20.89 -0.95 13.01
N LYS A 60 -19.74 -0.94 13.72
CA LYS A 60 -18.80 0.17 13.81
C LYS A 60 -17.38 -0.34 13.63
N LEU A 61 -16.49 0.50 13.08
CA LEU A 61 -15.09 0.13 12.85
C LEU A 61 -14.36 -0.31 14.15
N LYS A 62 -14.72 0.28 15.30
CA LYS A 62 -14.19 -0.11 16.63
C LYS A 62 -14.47 -1.57 17.00
N GLU A 63 -15.52 -2.17 16.43
CA GLU A 63 -15.88 -3.57 16.69
C GLU A 63 -15.12 -4.56 15.80
N LEU A 64 -14.58 -4.09 14.67
CA LEU A 64 -13.92 -4.93 13.67
C LEU A 64 -12.76 -5.73 14.29
N THR A 65 -11.93 -5.08 15.11
CA THR A 65 -10.78 -5.72 15.76
C THR A 65 -11.17 -6.79 16.78
N LYS A 66 -12.37 -6.71 17.36
CA LYS A 66 -12.88 -7.70 18.34
C LYS A 66 -13.60 -8.88 17.68
N ARG A 67 -14.20 -8.66 16.50
CA ARG A 67 -15.04 -9.65 15.80
C ARG A 67 -14.28 -10.41 14.71
N THR A 68 -13.14 -9.91 14.26
CA THR A 68 -12.35 -10.56 13.21
C THR A 68 -11.59 -11.77 13.74
N THR A 69 -11.73 -12.90 13.05
CA THR A 69 -10.86 -14.08 13.23
C THR A 69 -10.07 -14.27 11.94
N PHE A 70 -8.74 -14.20 12.05
CA PHE A 70 -7.86 -14.37 10.90
C PHE A 70 -7.60 -15.85 10.61
N ILE A 71 -7.59 -16.20 9.32
CA ILE A 71 -7.24 -17.53 8.83
C ILE A 71 -5.90 -17.43 8.12
N ARG A 72 -4.96 -18.34 8.45
CA ARG A 72 -3.64 -18.38 7.82
C ARG A 72 -3.75 -18.92 6.39
N VAL A 73 -3.25 -18.15 5.43
CA VAL A 73 -3.09 -18.57 4.02
C VAL A 73 -1.63 -18.99 3.75
N ARG A 74 -1.32 -19.50 2.55
CA ARG A 74 0.02 -20.01 2.20
C ARG A 74 0.89 -19.06 1.37
N GLU A 75 0.30 -18.09 0.66
CA GLU A 75 1.01 -17.18 -0.22
C GLU A 75 0.76 -15.74 0.22
N GLN A 76 1.79 -15.09 0.78
CA GLN A 76 1.72 -13.72 1.29
C GLN A 76 2.56 -12.74 0.48
N GLU A 77 3.42 -13.23 -0.40
CA GLU A 77 4.36 -12.42 -1.15
C GLU A 77 3.67 -11.70 -2.31
N ASN A 78 3.80 -10.38 -2.35
CA ASN A 78 3.30 -9.57 -3.46
C ASN A 78 4.36 -9.46 -4.57
N ASN A 79 4.23 -10.32 -5.57
CA ASN A 79 5.13 -10.40 -6.72
C ASN A 79 4.80 -9.41 -7.86
N VAL A 80 3.78 -8.55 -7.70
CA VAL A 80 3.26 -7.70 -8.80
C VAL A 80 4.25 -6.62 -9.24
N TYR A 81 5.11 -6.14 -8.35
CA TYR A 81 6.03 -5.03 -8.60
C TYR A 81 7.50 -5.46 -8.44
N GLY A 82 7.80 -6.67 -8.90
CA GLY A 82 9.10 -7.32 -8.78
C GLY A 82 9.23 -8.17 -7.52
N LYS A 83 9.93 -9.31 -7.68
CA LYS A 83 10.66 -9.98 -6.60
C LYS A 83 11.94 -9.19 -6.42
N GLU A 84 12.19 -8.67 -5.24
CA GLU A 84 13.61 -8.42 -4.90
C GLU A 84 14.32 -9.77 -4.75
#